data_AF-A0A922XSM8-F1
#
_entry.id   AF-A0A922XSM8-F1
#
_cell.length_a   1.000
_cell.length_b   1.000
_cell.length_c   1.000
_cell.angle_alpha   90.00
_cell.angle_beta   90.00
_cell.angle_gamma   90.00
#
_symmetry.space_group_name_H-M   'P 1'
#
loop_
_entity.id
_entity.type
_entity.pdbx_description
1 polymer ?
#
loop_
_entity_poly.entity_id
_entity_poly.type
_entity_poly.pdbx_seq_one_letter_code
_entity_poly.pdbx_strand_id
1 'polypeptide(L)'
;MNFNRPLILASSSPRRQYLMKEAGFNFTIEKPEVEEDFPATLPADQVAKYLALKKAEFFRPRIHDEVIVTADTVVIINSMILNKPADRIEAISMLSMLSGKTHLVMTGVCILSKEKEESFDDTTEVTFKKLTQAEIEFYVDHYKPYDKAGAYGAQDWIGMVAIEKIVGSYFNVMGLPIHKVHARLTDF
;
A
#
# COMPACT_ATOMS: atom_id res chain seq x y z
N MET A 1 22.63 -0.20 0.78
CA MET A 1 23.07 1.21 0.79
C MET A 1 23.26 1.63 2.23
N ASN A 2 24.39 2.27 2.55
CA ASN A 2 24.61 2.80 3.89
C ASN A 2 23.97 4.18 3.96
N PHE A 3 22.80 4.23 4.60
CA PHE A 3 22.15 5.46 4.98
C PHE A 3 22.87 6.00 6.23
N ASN A 4 23.33 7.25 6.22
CA ASN A 4 24.09 7.82 7.35
C ASN A 4 23.23 8.09 8.59
N ARG A 5 21.92 7.90 8.48
CA ARG A 5 20.94 8.10 9.55
C ARG A 5 20.20 6.79 9.82
N PRO A 6 19.72 6.53 11.04
CA PRO A 6 18.86 5.38 11.29
C PRO A 6 17.58 5.51 10.46
N LEU A 7 17.25 4.46 9.70
CA LEU A 7 16.05 4.41 8.87
C LEU A 7 15.00 3.53 9.55
N ILE A 8 13.78 4.05 9.70
CA ILE A 8 12.63 3.35 10.26
C ILE A 8 11.59 3.17 9.17
N LEU A 9 11.21 1.91 8.89
CA LEU A 9 10.00 1.62 8.14
C LEU A 9 8.82 1.55 9.12
N ALA A 10 7.97 2.56 9.06
CA ALA A 10 6.81 2.68 9.93
C ALA A 10 5.60 1.87 9.41
N SER A 11 5.80 0.56 9.19
CA SER A 11 4.78 -0.32 8.62
C SER A 11 4.91 -1.78 9.07
N SER A 12 3.76 -2.37 9.45
CA SER A 12 3.64 -3.80 9.73
C SER A 12 3.47 -4.66 8.47
N SER A 13 3.45 -4.06 7.27
CA SER A 13 3.25 -4.80 6.01
C SER A 13 4.50 -5.60 5.64
N PRO A 14 4.43 -6.95 5.59
CA PRO A 14 5.57 -7.77 5.16
C PRO A 14 6.02 -7.44 3.74
N ARG A 15 5.08 -6.99 2.89
CA ARG A 15 5.34 -6.60 1.49
C ARG A 15 6.23 -5.37 1.41
N ARG A 16 5.96 -4.35 2.24
CA ARG A 16 6.78 -3.13 2.27
C ARG A 16 8.17 -3.39 2.85
N GLN A 17 8.24 -4.25 3.87
CA GLN A 17 9.51 -4.70 4.44
C GLN A 17 10.36 -5.43 3.39
N TYR A 18 9.74 -6.35 2.64
CA TYR A 18 10.38 -7.03 1.52
C TYR A 18 10.91 -6.03 0.48
N LEU A 19 10.06 -5.12 -0.01
CA LEU A 19 10.46 -4.14 -1.03
C LEU A 19 11.62 -3.24 -0.58
N MET A 20 11.58 -2.73 0.65
CA MET A 20 12.66 -1.91 1.22
C MET A 20 13.97 -2.70 1.32
N LYS A 21 13.90 -3.96 1.76
CA LYS A 21 15.07 -4.84 1.90
C LYS A 21 15.69 -5.16 0.54
N GLU A 22 14.87 -5.55 -0.44
CA GLU A 22 15.34 -5.87 -1.79
C GLU A 22 15.88 -4.64 -2.54
N ALA A 23 15.39 -3.43 -2.21
CA ALA A 23 15.98 -2.18 -2.68
C ALA A 23 17.31 -1.83 -1.98
N GLY A 24 17.79 -2.67 -1.06
CA GLY A 24 19.09 -2.54 -0.41
C GLY A 24 19.10 -1.63 0.82
N PHE A 25 17.95 -1.30 1.39
CA PHE A 25 17.89 -0.50 2.62
C PHE A 25 18.09 -1.36 3.87
N ASN A 26 18.89 -0.86 4.80
CA ASN A 26 18.94 -1.34 6.18
C ASN A 26 18.04 -0.45 7.03
N PHE A 27 17.07 -1.04 7.73
CA PHE A 27 16.08 -0.30 8.51
C PHE A 27 15.59 -1.13 9.71
N THR A 28 15.02 -0.44 10.69
CA THR A 28 14.21 -1.04 11.77
C THR A 28 12.72 -0.85 11.47
N ILE A 29 11.88 -1.65 12.12
CA ILE A 29 10.42 -1.58 11.96
C ILE A 29 9.82 -1.04 13.25
N GLU A 30 8.99 -0.01 13.13
CA GLU A 30 8.21 0.51 14.25
C GLU A 30 6.77 0.78 13.79
N LYS A 31 5.77 0.26 14.51
CA LYS A 31 4.38 0.42 14.10
C LYS A 31 3.78 1.69 14.74
N PRO A 32 3.20 2.63 13.95
CA PRO A 32 2.43 3.71 14.54
C PRO A 32 1.12 3.18 15.13
N GLU A 33 0.79 3.62 16.34
CA GLU A 33 -0.51 3.38 16.98
C GLU A 33 -1.49 4.48 16.56
N VAL A 34 -1.96 4.39 15.32
CA VAL A 34 -2.84 5.40 14.69
C VAL A 34 -4.04 4.70 14.06
N GLU A 35 -5.23 5.25 14.30
CA GLU A 35 -6.46 4.82 13.64
C GLU A 35 -6.42 5.19 12.14
N GLU A 36 -6.80 4.23 11.27
CA GLU A 36 -6.82 4.39 9.82
C GLU A 36 -8.12 5.07 9.32
N ASP A 37 -8.66 6.02 10.08
CA ASP A 37 -9.82 6.83 9.69
C ASP A 37 -9.41 8.11 8.93
N PHE A 38 -10.33 8.60 8.10
CA PHE A 38 -10.18 9.80 7.27
C PHE A 38 -11.53 10.51 7.08
N PRO A 39 -11.55 11.82 6.81
CA PRO A 39 -12.79 12.57 6.60
C PRO A 39 -13.61 12.00 5.45
N ALA A 40 -14.92 11.84 5.64
CA ALA A 40 -15.83 11.35 4.59
C ALA A 40 -15.91 12.26 3.35
N THR A 41 -15.50 13.53 3.49
CA THR A 41 -15.42 14.51 2.40
C THR A 41 -14.10 14.46 1.63
N LEU A 42 -13.12 13.69 2.09
CA LEU A 42 -11.81 13.59 1.44
C LEU A 42 -11.96 12.83 0.10
N PRO A 43 -11.49 13.39 -1.02
CA PRO A 43 -11.50 12.68 -2.30
C PRO A 43 -10.76 11.34 -2.21
N ALA A 44 -11.32 10.30 -2.84
CA ALA A 44 -10.80 8.94 -2.70
C ALA A 44 -9.33 8.80 -3.14
N ASP A 45 -8.94 9.58 -4.14
CA ASP A 45 -7.58 9.67 -4.67
C ASP A 45 -6.59 10.40 -3.73
N GLN A 46 -7.07 11.04 -2.66
CA GLN A 46 -6.21 11.68 -1.66
C GLN A 46 -6.06 10.86 -0.38
N VAL A 47 -6.89 9.83 -0.18
CA VAL A 47 -6.94 9.06 1.07
C VAL A 47 -5.62 8.37 1.40
N ALA A 48 -4.96 7.72 0.43
CA ALA A 48 -3.71 7.01 0.70
C ALA A 48 -2.59 7.95 1.15
N LYS A 49 -2.48 9.14 0.54
CA LYS A 49 -1.50 10.16 0.94
C LYS A 49 -1.82 10.72 2.33
N TYR A 50 -3.10 11.02 2.58
CA TYR A 50 -3.56 11.47 3.89
C TYR A 50 -3.22 10.48 5.02
N LEU A 51 -3.50 9.19 4.82
CA LEU A 51 -3.21 8.16 5.80
C LEU A 51 -1.70 7.96 6.02
N ALA A 52 -0.89 8.07 4.97
CA ALA A 52 0.57 8.04 5.10
C ALA A 52 1.09 9.21 5.95
N LEU A 53 0.60 10.43 5.71
CA LEU A 53 0.93 11.62 6.51
C LEU A 53 0.47 11.46 7.97
N LYS A 54 -0.76 11.02 8.19
CA LYS A 54 -1.30 10.79 9.54
C LYS A 54 -0.44 9.80 10.34
N LYS A 55 0.07 8.75 9.70
CA LYS A 55 1.02 7.79 10.30
C LYS A 55 2.36 8.45 10.64
N ALA A 56 2.83 9.41 9.85
CA ALA A 56 4.10 10.11 10.08
C ALA A 56 3.98 11.08 11.27
N GLU A 57 2.85 11.77 11.41
CA GLU A 57 2.58 12.71 12.50
C GLU A 57 2.71 12.08 13.89
N PHE A 58 2.42 10.78 14.03
CA PHE A 58 2.66 10.02 15.27
C PHE A 58 4.10 10.11 15.78
N PHE A 59 5.06 10.17 14.86
CA PHE A 59 6.48 10.18 15.18
C PHE A 59 7.08 11.57 15.31
N ARG A 60 6.41 12.60 14.79
CA ARG A 60 6.90 13.99 14.81
C ARG A 60 7.38 14.48 16.19
N PRO A 61 6.72 14.19 17.33
CA PRO A 61 7.23 14.61 18.64
C PRO A 61 8.38 13.74 19.20
N ARG A 62 8.70 12.61 18.58
CA ARG A 62 9.68 11.61 19.07
C ARG A 62 10.91 11.49 18.18
N ILE A 63 10.91 12.15 17.02
CA ILE A 63 11.97 12.04 16.03
C ILE A 63 13.21 12.82 16.48
N HIS A 64 14.35 12.17 16.43
CA HIS A 64 15.65 12.77 16.76
C HIS A 64 16.49 12.87 15.49
N ASP A 65 17.19 11.79 15.16
CA ASP A 65 18.08 11.73 13.99
C ASP A 65 17.59 10.72 12.95
N GLU A 66 16.48 10.04 13.23
CA GLU A 66 15.94 9.02 12.35
C GLU A 66 15.27 9.62 11.12
N VAL A 67 15.26 8.84 10.05
CA VAL A 67 14.38 9.04 8.89
C VAL A 67 13.30 7.97 8.93
N ILE A 68 12.05 8.40 8.84
CA ILE A 68 10.87 7.56 8.99
C ILE A 68 10.13 7.50 7.67
N VAL A 69 9.85 6.29 7.19
CA VAL A 69 9.06 6.04 5.99
C VAL A 69 7.72 5.44 6.39
N THR A 70 6.63 6.18 6.17
CA THR A 70 5.27 5.67 6.30
C THR A 70 4.65 5.52 4.93
N ALA A 71 3.70 4.57 4.80
CA ALA A 71 2.94 4.41 3.58
C ALA A 71 1.56 3.85 3.87
N ASP A 72 0.62 4.18 2.99
CA ASP A 72 -0.71 3.59 2.97
C ASP A 72 -1.16 3.31 1.54
N THR A 73 -2.00 2.29 1.35
CA THR A 73 -2.41 1.82 0.01
C THR A 73 -3.89 1.56 0.00
N VAL A 74 -4.59 2.17 -0.95
CA VAL A 74 -6.03 2.00 -1.18
C VAL A 74 -6.28 1.42 -2.57
N VAL A 75 -7.35 0.65 -2.69
CA VAL A 75 -7.89 0.18 -3.98
C VAL A 75 -9.17 0.94 -4.26
N ILE A 76 -9.32 1.49 -5.46
CA ILE A 76 -10.47 2.33 -5.84
C ILE A 76 -11.11 1.77 -7.10
N ILE A 77 -12.42 1.55 -7.06
CA ILE A 77 -13.24 1.17 -8.22
C ILE A 77 -14.48 2.07 -8.24
N ASN A 78 -14.77 2.73 -9.37
CA ASN A 78 -15.91 3.64 -9.52
C ASN A 78 -16.05 4.66 -8.37
N SER A 79 -14.94 5.30 -7.99
CA SER A 79 -14.83 6.26 -6.86
C SER A 79 -15.09 5.67 -5.47
N MET A 80 -15.28 4.35 -5.34
CA MET A 80 -15.41 3.66 -4.06
C MET A 80 -14.06 3.10 -3.62
N ILE A 81 -13.69 3.35 -2.38
CA ILE A 81 -12.51 2.76 -1.74
C ILE A 81 -12.86 1.37 -1.22
N LEU A 82 -12.07 0.37 -1.60
CA LEU A 82 -12.11 -0.97 -1.04
C LEU A 82 -11.01 -1.11 0.02
N ASN A 83 -11.43 -1.18 1.28
CA ASN A 83 -10.55 -1.39 2.42
C ASN A 83 -10.13 -2.87 2.52
N LYS A 84 -9.53 -3.23 3.67
CA LYS A 84 -9.30 -4.63 4.04
C LYS A 84 -10.66 -5.29 4.34
N PRO A 85 -10.98 -6.46 3.77
CA PRO A 85 -12.26 -7.11 4.05
C PRO A 85 -12.27 -7.65 5.49
N ALA A 86 -13.38 -7.46 6.20
CA ALA A 86 -13.58 -7.93 7.57
C ALA A 86 -13.74 -9.46 7.63
N ASP A 87 -14.28 -10.06 6.57
CA ASP A 87 -14.54 -11.49 6.50
C ASP A 87 -14.51 -12.05 5.07
N ARG A 88 -14.77 -13.35 4.96
CA ARG A 88 -14.84 -14.10 3.70
C ARG A 88 -15.89 -13.54 2.74
N ILE A 89 -17.06 -13.17 3.25
CA ILE A 89 -18.19 -12.70 2.44
C ILE A 89 -17.81 -11.38 1.80
N GLU A 90 -17.24 -10.47 2.59
CA GLU A 90 -16.76 -9.18 2.11
C GLU A 90 -15.63 -9.33 1.09
N ALA A 91 -14.67 -10.24 1.34
CA ALA A 91 -13.59 -10.52 0.39
C ALA A 91 -14.11 -11.00 -0.98
N ILE A 92 -15.07 -11.94 -0.98
CA ILE A 92 -15.71 -12.43 -2.21
C ILE A 92 -16.47 -11.31 -2.92
N SER A 93 -17.19 -10.47 -2.17
CA SER A 93 -17.92 -9.32 -2.72
C SER A 93 -16.96 -8.33 -3.40
N MET A 94 -15.88 -7.94 -2.73
CA MET A 94 -14.85 -7.06 -3.28
C MET A 94 -14.26 -7.62 -4.57
N LEU A 95 -13.83 -8.89 -4.58
CA LEU A 95 -13.27 -9.53 -5.77
C LEU A 95 -14.28 -9.64 -6.92
N SER A 96 -15.54 -9.87 -6.61
CA SER A 96 -16.63 -9.88 -7.59
C SER A 96 -16.84 -8.50 -8.21
N MET A 97 -16.68 -7.42 -7.43
CA MET A 97 -16.75 -6.05 -7.94
C MET A 97 -15.60 -5.73 -8.90
N LEU A 98 -14.39 -6.23 -8.63
CA LEU A 98 -13.18 -6.01 -9.43
C LEU A 98 -13.12 -6.89 -10.69
N SER A 99 -13.79 -8.04 -10.69
CA SER A 99 -13.82 -9.01 -11.80
C SER A 99 -14.14 -8.36 -13.15
N GLY A 100 -13.24 -8.55 -14.13
CA GLY A 100 -13.41 -8.05 -15.50
C GLY A 100 -13.33 -6.53 -15.65
N LYS A 101 -12.79 -5.80 -14.66
CA LYS A 101 -12.71 -4.34 -14.67
C LYS A 101 -11.28 -3.85 -14.45
N THR A 102 -11.09 -2.58 -14.76
CA THR A 102 -9.92 -1.81 -14.35
C THR A 102 -10.23 -1.04 -13.08
N HIS A 103 -9.38 -1.17 -12.07
CA HIS A 103 -9.40 -0.40 -10.83
C HIS A 103 -8.07 0.33 -10.63
N LEU A 104 -8.09 1.31 -9.73
CA LEU A 104 -6.90 2.05 -9.34
C LEU A 104 -6.33 1.48 -8.05
N VAL A 105 -5.01 1.32 -8.01
CA VAL A 105 -4.27 1.10 -6.78
C VAL A 105 -3.40 2.32 -6.52
N MET A 106 -3.65 2.97 -5.38
CA MET A 106 -2.98 4.21 -5.01
C MET A 106 -2.22 4.01 -3.71
N THR A 107 -0.93 4.30 -3.72
CA THR A 107 -0.12 4.30 -2.50
C THR A 107 0.38 5.71 -2.21
N GLY A 108 0.09 6.19 -1.01
CA GLY A 108 0.69 7.39 -0.45
C GLY A 108 1.92 7.02 0.38
N VAL A 109 2.93 7.88 0.35
CA VAL A 109 4.16 7.74 1.13
C VAL A 109 4.48 9.07 1.79
N CYS A 110 4.96 9.02 3.03
CA CYS A 110 5.61 10.14 3.68
C CYS A 110 7.01 9.72 4.15
N ILE A 111 8.00 10.57 3.91
CA ILE A 111 9.35 10.47 4.44
C ILE A 111 9.54 11.65 5.39
N LEU A 112 9.80 11.34 6.67
CA LEU A 112 9.88 12.31 7.74
C LEU A 112 11.24 12.23 8.42
N SER A 113 11.87 13.39 8.65
CA SER A 113 12.96 13.60 9.59
C SER A 113 12.63 14.80 10.48
N LYS A 114 13.49 15.09 11.46
CA LYS A 114 13.36 16.29 12.29
C LYS A 114 13.38 17.60 11.49
N GLU A 115 14.06 17.62 10.35
CA GLU A 115 14.34 18.85 9.57
C GLU A 115 13.47 18.96 8.32
N LYS A 116 13.02 17.82 7.79
CA LYS A 116 12.38 17.73 6.47
C LYS A 116 11.23 16.73 6.51
N GLU A 117 10.14 17.10 5.86
CA GLU A 117 9.03 16.21 5.51
C GLU A 117 8.81 16.26 4.00
N GLU A 118 8.66 15.09 3.38
CA GLU A 118 8.26 14.98 1.99
C GLU A 118 7.19 13.91 1.84
N SER A 119 6.07 14.26 1.19
CA SER A 119 4.98 13.32 0.91
C SER A 119 4.56 13.32 -0.55
N PHE A 120 4.31 12.12 -1.06
CA PHE A 120 3.97 11.87 -2.45
C PHE A 120 3.09 10.63 -2.58
N ASP A 121 2.57 10.40 -3.78
CA ASP A 121 1.73 9.26 -4.10
C ASP A 121 2.11 8.65 -5.46
N ASP A 122 1.60 7.46 -5.70
CA ASP A 122 1.69 6.79 -6.99
C ASP A 122 0.38 6.05 -7.28
N THR A 123 -0.08 6.15 -8.52
CA THR A 123 -1.33 5.54 -9.00
C THR A 123 -1.00 4.50 -10.05
N THR A 124 -1.67 3.38 -10.00
CA THR A 124 -1.50 2.30 -10.98
C THR A 124 -2.86 1.73 -11.34
N GLU A 125 -3.15 1.66 -12.63
CA GLU A 125 -4.32 0.96 -13.14
C GLU A 125 -4.02 -0.53 -13.20
N VAL A 126 -4.92 -1.34 -12.66
CA VAL A 126 -4.85 -2.80 -12.69
C VAL A 126 -6.12 -3.32 -13.34
N THR A 127 -5.97 -4.06 -14.43
CA THR A 127 -7.10 -4.69 -15.14
C THR A 127 -7.13 -6.18 -14.81
N PHE A 128 -8.25 -6.63 -14.26
CA PHE A 128 -8.51 -8.05 -14.07
C PHE A 128 -9.25 -8.64 -15.26
N LYS A 129 -8.91 -9.89 -15.60
CA LYS A 129 -9.79 -10.73 -16.41
C LYS A 129 -11.13 -10.93 -15.72
N LYS A 130 -12.12 -11.42 -16.45
CA LYS A 130 -13.33 -11.93 -15.80
C LYS A 130 -13.01 -13.16 -14.96
N LEU A 131 -13.15 -13.02 -13.65
CA LEU A 131 -13.02 -14.09 -12.67
C LEU A 131 -14.32 -14.90 -12.58
N THR A 132 -14.17 -16.21 -12.51
CA THR A 132 -15.27 -17.12 -12.15
C THR A 132 -15.45 -17.17 -10.64
N GLN A 133 -16.65 -17.56 -10.19
CA GLN A 133 -16.93 -17.72 -8.76
C GLN A 133 -15.97 -18.70 -8.09
N ALA A 134 -15.65 -19.81 -8.77
CA ALA A 134 -14.73 -20.82 -8.26
C ALA A 134 -13.29 -20.28 -8.06
N GLU A 135 -12.80 -19.42 -8.96
CA GLU A 135 -11.48 -18.78 -8.81
C GLU A 135 -11.46 -17.80 -7.64
N ILE A 136 -12.54 -17.03 -7.44
CA ILE A 136 -12.68 -16.10 -6.32
C ILE A 136 -12.67 -16.86 -5.00
N GLU A 137 -13.54 -17.86 -4.86
CA GLU A 137 -13.64 -18.67 -3.64
C GLU A 137 -12.33 -19.42 -3.35
N PHE A 138 -11.72 -20.02 -4.38
CA PHE A 138 -10.42 -20.67 -4.26
C PHE A 138 -9.39 -19.69 -3.70
N TYR A 139 -9.25 -18.50 -4.28
CA TYR A 139 -8.28 -17.52 -3.82
C TYR A 139 -8.54 -17.09 -2.36
N VAL A 140 -9.78 -16.74 -2.02
CA VAL A 140 -10.12 -16.28 -0.66
C VAL A 140 -9.84 -17.36 0.38
N ASP A 141 -10.22 -18.61 0.10
CA ASP A 141 -10.10 -19.72 1.05
C ASP A 141 -8.64 -20.16 1.25
N HIS A 142 -7.82 -20.11 0.19
CA HIS A 142 -6.42 -20.55 0.25
C HIS A 142 -5.46 -19.44 0.69
N TYR A 143 -5.68 -18.20 0.26
CA TYR A 143 -4.75 -17.08 0.48
C TYR A 143 -5.17 -16.12 1.59
N LYS A 144 -6.43 -16.19 2.05
CA LYS A 144 -6.97 -15.42 3.18
C LYS A 144 -6.57 -13.93 3.13
N PRO A 145 -7.00 -13.17 2.09
CA PRO A 145 -6.51 -11.82 1.81
C PRO A 145 -7.07 -10.73 2.73
N TYR A 146 -7.41 -11.08 3.97
CA TYR A 146 -8.03 -10.19 4.97
C TYR A 146 -7.11 -9.05 5.42
N ASP A 147 -5.80 -9.16 5.16
CA ASP A 147 -4.81 -8.11 5.44
C ASP A 147 -4.59 -7.12 4.29
N LYS A 148 -5.33 -7.25 3.17
CA LYS A 148 -5.07 -6.55 1.90
C LYS A 148 -6.26 -5.69 1.47
N ALA A 149 -6.00 -4.43 1.16
CA ALA A 149 -7.00 -3.54 0.56
C ALA A 149 -7.49 -4.12 -0.79
N GLY A 150 -8.79 -4.07 -1.04
CA GLY A 150 -9.40 -4.67 -2.24
C GLY A 150 -9.41 -6.20 -2.26
N ALA A 151 -9.10 -6.84 -1.12
CA ALA A 151 -9.13 -8.29 -0.95
C ALA A 151 -8.20 -9.08 -1.90
N TYR A 152 -7.10 -8.49 -2.37
CA TYR A 152 -6.11 -9.22 -3.18
C TYR A 152 -4.67 -8.73 -3.02
N GLY A 153 -3.71 -9.58 -3.38
CA GLY A 153 -2.30 -9.22 -3.51
C GLY A 153 -1.77 -9.60 -4.89
N ALA A 154 -1.14 -8.65 -5.61
CA ALA A 154 -0.62 -8.90 -6.95
C ALA A 154 0.54 -9.92 -7.01
N GLN A 155 1.17 -10.20 -5.87
CA GLN A 155 2.20 -11.21 -5.70
C GLN A 155 1.63 -12.62 -5.41
N ASP A 156 0.34 -12.72 -5.09
CA ASP A 156 -0.32 -13.99 -4.79
C ASP A 156 -0.79 -14.65 -6.10
N TRP A 157 -1.35 -15.86 -6.01
CA TRP A 157 -1.89 -16.59 -7.18
C TRP A 157 -2.84 -15.76 -8.04
N ILE A 158 -3.73 -14.98 -7.43
CA ILE A 158 -4.68 -14.14 -8.17
C ILE A 158 -3.96 -13.12 -9.05
N GLY A 159 -2.80 -12.60 -8.62
CA GLY A 159 -2.01 -11.68 -9.43
C GLY A 159 -1.43 -12.36 -10.68
N MET A 160 -1.08 -13.65 -10.58
CA MET A 160 -0.53 -14.43 -11.69
C MET A 160 -1.59 -14.85 -12.72
N VAL A 161 -2.82 -15.13 -12.26
CA VAL A 161 -3.86 -15.69 -13.13
C VAL A 161 -4.93 -14.68 -13.54
N ALA A 162 -5.10 -13.58 -12.79
CA ALA A 162 -6.21 -12.66 -12.99
C ALA A 162 -5.80 -11.30 -13.53
N ILE A 163 -4.59 -10.80 -13.25
CA ILE A 163 -4.14 -9.50 -13.76
C ILE A 163 -3.76 -9.65 -15.23
N GLU A 164 -4.55 -9.04 -16.12
CA GLU A 164 -4.26 -9.01 -17.56
C GLU A 164 -3.34 -7.85 -17.93
N LYS A 165 -3.45 -6.74 -17.22
CA LYS A 165 -2.72 -5.51 -17.53
C LYS A 165 -2.46 -4.68 -16.30
N ILE A 166 -1.27 -4.08 -16.26
CA ILE A 166 -0.90 -3.04 -15.29
C ILE A 166 -0.41 -1.83 -16.08
N VAL A 167 -0.96 -0.65 -15.78
CA VAL A 167 -0.46 0.63 -16.30
C VAL A 167 0.00 1.47 -15.12
N GLY A 168 1.32 1.51 -14.93
CA GLY A 168 1.96 2.12 -13.76
C GLY A 168 3.01 1.20 -13.15
N SER A 169 3.15 1.26 -11.83
CA SER A 169 4.21 0.57 -11.08
C SER A 169 3.68 -0.71 -10.43
N TYR A 170 4.22 -1.87 -10.81
CA TYR A 170 3.91 -3.13 -10.12
C TYR A 170 4.21 -3.08 -8.61
N PHE A 171 5.32 -2.44 -8.23
CA PHE A 171 5.69 -2.29 -6.82
C PHE A 171 4.73 -1.37 -6.06
N ASN A 172 4.15 -0.37 -6.74
CA ASN A 172 3.06 0.42 -6.17
C ASN A 172 1.85 -0.48 -5.83
N VAL A 173 1.49 -1.42 -6.71
CA VAL A 173 0.42 -2.40 -6.46
C VAL A 173 0.75 -3.32 -5.29
N MET A 174 2.02 -3.72 -5.12
CA MET A 174 2.47 -4.47 -3.94
C MET A 174 2.38 -3.67 -2.63
N GLY A 175 2.26 -2.35 -2.72
CA GLY A 175 1.99 -1.45 -1.60
C GLY A 175 3.11 -0.46 -1.28
N LEU A 176 4.15 -0.34 -2.11
CA LEU A 176 5.16 0.71 -1.97
C LEU A 176 5.78 1.05 -3.34
N PRO A 177 5.67 2.28 -3.85
CA PRO A 177 6.34 2.70 -5.08
C PRO A 177 7.85 2.83 -4.83
N ILE A 178 8.53 1.69 -4.68
CA ILE A 178 9.89 1.60 -4.13
C ILE A 178 10.90 2.37 -4.96
N HIS A 179 10.71 2.47 -6.28
CA HIS A 179 11.55 3.29 -7.14
C HIS A 179 11.51 4.79 -6.78
N LYS A 180 10.33 5.32 -6.43
CA LYS A 180 10.16 6.71 -5.98
C LYS A 180 10.70 6.93 -4.57
N VAL A 181 10.49 5.94 -3.68
CA VAL A 181 11.03 5.94 -2.30
C VAL A 181 12.55 5.95 -2.36
N HIS A 182 13.13 5.08 -3.17
CA HIS A 182 14.56 4.93 -3.31
C HIS A 182 15.21 6.21 -3.83
N ALA A 183 14.66 6.81 -4.90
CA ALA A 183 15.15 8.07 -5.44
C ALA A 183 15.14 9.17 -4.38
N ARG A 184 14.03 9.32 -3.65
CA ARG A 184 13.90 10.35 -2.61
C ARG A 184 14.82 10.14 -1.44
N LEU A 185 14.90 8.92 -0.91
CA LEU A 185 15.79 8.62 0.20
C LEU A 185 17.24 8.92 -0.17
N THR A 186 17.67 8.63 -1.40
CA THR A 186 19.04 8.92 -1.84
C THR A 186 19.40 10.42 -1.73
N ASP A 187 18.40 11.30 -1.85
CA ASP A 187 18.53 12.76 -1.79
C ASP A 187 17.94 13.37 -0.49
N PHE A 188 17.65 12.55 0.54
CA PHE A 188 16.89 12.97 1.74
C PHE A 188 17.76 13.31 2.95
#